data_AF-A0A3C0AKR3-F1
#
_entry.id   AF-A0A3C0AKR3-F1
#
_cell.length_a   1.000
_cell.length_b   1.000
_cell.length_c   1.000
_cell.angle_alpha   90.00
_cell.angle_beta   90.00
_cell.angle_gamma   90.00
#
_symmetry.space_group_name_H-M   'P 1'
#
loop_
_entity.id
_entity.type
_entity.pdbx_description
1 polymer ?
#
loop_
_entity_poly.entity_id
_entity_poly.type
_entity_poly.pdbx_seq_one_letter_code
_entity_poly.pdbx_strand_id
1 'polypeptide(L)'
;MPTGRDITSGKRNSSGKKNANCSFCRKSYREVGPLVEGPDNAYICGECIEVCQSILEQEHRRRGTTKKLFKNVPTPREIVTHLNEYVIGQERAKKVMA
;
A
#
# COMPACT_ATOMS: atom_id res chain seq x y z
N MET A 1 -9.49 -72.90 -13.74
CA MET A 1 -8.58 -71.76 -13.94
C MET A 1 -9.34 -70.47 -13.61
N PRO A 2 -9.13 -69.84 -12.44
CA PRO A 2 -9.76 -68.55 -12.15
C PRO A 2 -8.86 -67.42 -12.62
N THR A 3 -9.42 -66.58 -13.48
CA THR A 3 -8.82 -65.38 -14.06
C THR A 3 -8.78 -64.22 -13.06
N GLY A 4 -7.59 -63.66 -12.86
CA GLY A 4 -7.39 -62.21 -12.97
C GLY A 4 -7.75 -61.32 -11.77
N ARG A 5 -6.82 -61.26 -10.82
CA ARG A 5 -6.43 -60.13 -9.94
C ARG A 5 -7.33 -58.89 -9.89
N ASP A 6 -7.84 -58.65 -8.69
CA ASP A 6 -8.33 -57.38 -8.17
C ASP A 6 -7.39 -56.20 -8.48
N ILE A 7 -7.88 -55.26 -9.29
CA ILE A 7 -7.24 -53.96 -9.49
C ILE A 7 -7.52 -53.15 -8.23
N THR A 8 -6.60 -53.23 -7.28
CA THR A 8 -6.53 -52.33 -6.13
C THR A 8 -6.51 -50.90 -6.63
N SER A 9 -7.55 -50.12 -6.29
CA SER A 9 -7.64 -48.68 -6.46
C SER A 9 -6.44 -47.99 -5.80
N GLY A 10 -5.38 -47.84 -6.60
CA GLY A 10 -4.17 -47.12 -6.25
C GLY A 10 -4.48 -45.65 -6.05
N LYS A 11 -4.68 -45.29 -4.79
CA LYS A 11 -4.70 -43.93 -4.25
C LYS A 11 -3.49 -43.17 -4.80
N ARG A 12 -3.71 -42.35 -5.83
CA ARG A 12 -2.70 -41.40 -6.32
C ARG A 12 -2.55 -40.32 -5.26
N ASN A 13 -1.59 -40.55 -4.36
CA ASN A 13 -1.07 -39.54 -3.45
C ASN A 13 -0.35 -38.48 -4.31
N SER A 14 -1.07 -37.43 -4.70
CA SER A 14 -0.46 -36.24 -5.28
C SER A 14 0.27 -35.50 -4.17
N SER A 15 1.57 -35.73 -4.15
CA SER A 15 2.57 -35.12 -3.31
C SER A 15 2.35 -33.60 -3.19
N GLY A 16 1.93 -33.17 -2.01
CA GLY A 16 2.50 -32.00 -1.34
C GLY A 16 2.48 -30.65 -2.05
N LYS A 17 1.51 -30.36 -2.93
CA LYS A 17 1.12 -28.95 -3.11
C LYS A 17 0.44 -28.53 -1.82
N LYS A 18 1.23 -28.05 -0.85
CA LYS A 18 0.70 -27.25 0.26
C LYS A 18 -0.25 -26.26 -0.39
N ASN A 19 -1.54 -26.36 -0.09
CA ASN A 19 -2.52 -25.45 -0.66
C ASN A 19 -2.06 -24.05 -0.26
N ALA A 20 -1.53 -23.30 -1.22
CA ALA A 20 -1.09 -21.93 -1.01
C ALA A 20 -2.35 -21.10 -0.87
N ASN A 21 -2.80 -20.98 0.38
CA ASN A 21 -3.95 -20.20 0.77
C ASN A 21 -3.47 -18.80 1.13
N CYS A 22 -4.22 -17.78 0.69
CA CYS A 22 -3.94 -16.40 1.08
C CYS A 22 -4.05 -16.26 2.61
N SER A 23 -3.06 -15.68 3.26
CA SER A 23 -3.04 -15.49 4.72
C SER A 23 -4.13 -14.51 5.20
N PHE A 24 -4.68 -13.68 4.32
CA PHE A 24 -5.68 -12.65 4.64
C PHE A 24 -7.11 -13.14 4.43
N CYS A 25 -7.44 -13.66 3.24
CA CYS A 25 -8.80 -14.11 2.92
C CYS A 25 -9.00 -15.63 3.03
N ARG A 26 -7.93 -16.39 3.27
CA ARG A 26 -7.90 -17.87 3.34
C ARG A 26 -8.38 -18.63 2.11
N LYS A 27 -8.70 -17.92 1.02
CA LYS A 27 -9.05 -18.49 -0.28
C LYS A 27 -7.86 -19.21 -0.90
N SER A 28 -8.13 -20.22 -1.71
CA SER A 28 -7.11 -21.01 -2.39
C SER A 28 -6.70 -20.39 -3.74
N TYR A 29 -5.53 -20.76 -4.27
CA TYR A 29 -5.07 -20.34 -5.62
C TYR A 29 -6.12 -20.47 -6.74
N ARG A 30 -7.01 -21.47 -6.66
CA ARG A 30 -8.07 -21.66 -7.67
C ARG A 30 -9.16 -20.60 -7.62
N GLU A 31 -9.40 -19.99 -6.47
CA GLU A 31 -10.49 -19.03 -6.25
C GLU A 31 -10.07 -17.59 -6.53
N VAL A 32 -8.79 -17.26 -6.28
CA VAL A 32 -8.27 -15.87 -6.36
C VAL A 32 -7.24 -15.67 -7.46
N GLY A 33 -6.85 -16.73 -8.17
CA GLY A 33 -5.86 -16.66 -9.25
C GLY A 33 -4.44 -16.51 -8.70
N PRO A 34 -3.59 -15.65 -9.28
CA PRO A 34 -2.18 -15.53 -8.88
C PRO A 34 -2.02 -15.04 -7.43
N LEU A 35 -1.16 -15.71 -6.66
CA LEU A 35 -0.73 -15.29 -5.32
C LEU A 35 0.73 -14.87 -5.36
N VAL A 36 1.08 -13.87 -4.55
CA VAL A 36 2.44 -13.41 -4.30
C VAL A 36 2.96 -14.13 -3.05
N GLU A 37 4.15 -14.72 -3.16
CA GLU A 37 4.85 -15.35 -2.04
C GLU A 37 5.72 -14.31 -1.31
N GLY A 38 5.57 -14.21 0.00
CA GLY A 38 6.37 -13.37 0.88
C GLY A 38 7.37 -14.18 1.72
N PRO A 39 8.21 -13.50 2.50
CA PRO A 39 9.02 -14.15 3.53
C PRO A 39 8.11 -14.91 4.53
N ASP A 40 8.68 -15.89 5.23
CA ASP A 40 7.99 -16.70 6.26
C ASP A 40 6.83 -17.60 5.78
N ASN A 41 6.80 -17.97 4.50
CA ASN A 41 5.69 -18.73 3.88
C ASN A 41 4.35 -17.98 3.94
N ALA A 42 4.37 -16.64 3.90
CA ALA A 42 3.17 -15.83 3.77
C ALA A 42 2.73 -15.77 2.29
N TYR A 43 1.42 -15.81 2.05
CA TYR A 43 0.86 -15.71 0.71
C TYR A 43 -0.23 -14.63 0.68
N ILE A 44 -0.22 -13.78 -0.34
CA ILE A 44 -1.23 -12.73 -0.53
C ILE A 44 -1.79 -12.75 -1.96
N CYS A 45 -3.09 -12.59 -2.12
CA CYS A 45 -3.75 -12.51 -3.43
C CYS A 45 -3.94 -11.06 -3.89
N GLY A 46 -4.16 -10.86 -5.19
CA GLY A 46 -4.40 -9.54 -5.79
C GLY A 46 -5.56 -8.77 -5.15
N GLU A 47 -6.69 -9.45 -4.90
CA GLU A 47 -7.87 -8.84 -4.25
C GLU A 47 -7.53 -8.27 -2.86
N CYS A 48 -6.73 -8.99 -2.07
CA CYS A 48 -6.29 -8.50 -0.76
C CYS A 48 -5.30 -7.33 -0.89
N ILE A 49 -4.44 -7.31 -1.92
CA ILE A 49 -3.53 -6.20 -2.18
C ILE A 49 -4.32 -4.91 -2.46
N GLU A 50 -5.37 -4.99 -3.30
CA GLU A 50 -6.22 -3.84 -3.63
C GLU A 50 -6.92 -3.27 -2.39
N VAL A 51 -7.50 -4.15 -1.56
CA VAL A 51 -8.15 -3.75 -0.30
C VAL A 51 -7.14 -3.15 0.67
N CYS A 52 -5.98 -3.79 0.86
CA CYS A 52 -4.91 -3.25 1.70
C CYS A 52 -4.42 -1.89 1.20
N GLN A 53 -4.27 -1.71 -0.10
CA GLN A 53 -3.87 -0.43 -0.71
C GLN A 53 -4.91 0.65 -0.45
N SER A 54 -6.21 0.35 -0.61
CA SER A 54 -7.30 1.29 -0.32
C SER A 54 -7.29 1.75 1.15
N ILE A 55 -7.09 0.80 2.07
CA ILE A 55 -6.99 1.11 3.51
C ILE A 55 -5.80 2.02 3.78
N LEU A 56 -4.62 1.70 3.23
CA LEU A 56 -3.40 2.52 3.39
C LEU A 56 -3.54 3.92 2.78
N GLU A 57 -4.20 4.05 1.64
CA GLU A 57 -4.44 5.35 1.01
C GLU A 57 -5.41 6.19 1.85
N GLN A 58 -6.47 5.57 2.37
CA GLN A 58 -7.40 6.23 3.29
C GLN A 58 -6.69 6.69 4.57
N GLU A 59 -5.79 5.87 5.09
CA GLU A 59 -4.92 6.19 6.24
C GLU A 59 -4.04 7.40 5.94
N HIS A 60 -3.34 7.40 4.80
CA HIS A 60 -2.52 8.51 4.33
C HIS A 60 -3.30 9.82 4.17
N ARG A 61 -4.55 9.75 3.67
CA ARG A 61 -5.44 10.91 3.58
C ARG A 61 -5.87 11.40 4.96
N ARG A 62 -6.22 10.49 5.88
CA ARG A 62 -6.67 10.81 7.25
C ARG A 62 -5.57 11.40 8.12
N ARG A 63 -4.35 10.85 8.07
CA ARG A 63 -3.22 11.44 8.79
C ARG A 63 -2.86 12.82 8.30
N GLY A 64 -3.34 13.18 7.11
CA GLY A 64 -2.79 14.26 6.33
C GLY A 64 -1.36 13.87 5.98
N THR A 65 -0.98 14.02 4.73
CA THR A 65 0.44 14.28 4.55
C THR A 65 0.73 15.50 5.41
N THR A 66 1.64 15.40 6.38
CA THR A 66 2.50 16.52 6.76
C THR A 66 3.37 16.90 5.56
N LYS A 67 2.78 17.01 4.35
CA LYS A 67 3.21 17.96 3.34
C LYS A 67 3.20 19.24 4.13
N LYS A 68 4.39 19.66 4.55
CA LYS A 68 4.62 21.00 5.05
C LYS A 68 3.82 21.89 4.10
N LEU A 69 2.74 22.51 4.58
CA LEU A 69 1.86 23.31 3.73
C LEU A 69 2.68 24.35 2.94
N PHE A 70 3.84 24.69 3.49
CA PHE A 70 4.88 25.48 2.86
C PHE A 70 6.11 24.59 2.63
N LYS A 71 6.45 24.31 1.36
CA LYS A 71 7.73 23.68 1.01
C LYS A 71 8.91 24.59 1.39
N ASN A 72 8.74 25.89 1.21
CA ASN A 72 9.70 26.93 1.54
C ASN A 72 8.94 28.06 2.23
N VAL A 73 9.16 28.25 3.53
CA VAL A 73 8.70 29.45 4.23
C VAL A 73 9.78 30.51 3.99
N PRO A 74 9.48 31.58 3.25
CA PRO A 74 10.46 32.65 3.02
C PRO A 74 10.83 33.31 4.35
N THR A 75 12.07 33.82 4.43
CA THR A 75 12.51 34.53 5.63
C THR A 75 11.77 35.87 5.75
N PRO A 76 11.62 36.44 6.97
CA PRO A 76 10.99 37.74 7.15
C PRO A 76 11.60 38.84 6.26
N ARG A 77 12.90 38.73 5.95
CA ARG A 77 13.58 39.64 5.02
C ARG A 77 13.10 39.48 3.58
N GLU A 78 12.91 38.26 3.11
CA GLU A 78 12.39 37.97 1.77
C GLU A 78 10.94 38.43 1.63
N ILE A 79 10.12 38.26 2.67
CA ILE A 79 8.73 38.75 2.69
C ILE A 79 8.69 40.28 2.56
N VAL A 80 9.52 40.99 3.32
CA VAL A 80 9.60 42.46 3.24
C VAL A 80 10.09 42.93 1.87
N THR A 81 11.09 42.26 1.29
CA THR A 81 11.59 42.58 -0.05
C THR A 81 10.50 42.41 -1.11
N HIS A 82 9.79 41.29 -1.10
CA HIS A 82 8.68 41.04 -2.03
C HIS A 82 7.54 42.06 -1.83
N LEU A 83 7.24 42.46 -0.59
CA LEU A 83 6.25 43.51 -0.31
C LEU A 83 6.69 44.90 -0.76
N ASN A 84 8.00 45.17 -0.84
CA ASN A 84 8.51 46.46 -1.33
C ASN A 84 8.31 46.65 -2.85
N GLU A 85 8.17 45.57 -3.60
CA GLU A 85 7.90 45.63 -5.05
C GLU A 85 6.48 46.15 -5.36
N TYR A 86 5.53 45.90 -4.44
CA TYR A 86 4.10 46.24 -4.65
C TYR A 86 3.59 47.37 -3.76
N VAL A 87 4.18 47.56 -2.57
CA VAL A 87 3.74 48.57 -1.60
C VAL A 87 4.85 49.59 -1.42
N ILE A 88 4.60 50.87 -1.69
CA ILE A 88 5.58 51.95 -1.47
C ILE A 88 5.36 52.55 -0.07
N GLY A 89 6.44 52.65 0.73
CA GLY A 89 6.38 53.16 2.11
C GLY A 89 5.91 52.10 3.14
N GLN A 90 5.25 52.54 4.21
CA GLN A 90 4.66 51.67 5.26
C GLN A 90 5.64 50.64 5.88
N GLU A 91 6.86 51.06 6.24
CA GLU A 91 7.88 50.15 6.78
C GLU A 91 7.44 49.42 8.05
N ARG A 92 6.72 50.12 8.94
CA ARG A 92 6.25 49.54 10.19
C ARG A 92 5.25 48.40 9.95
N ALA A 93 4.36 48.54 8.96
CA ALA A 93 3.38 47.50 8.63
C ALA A 93 4.06 46.27 8.01
N LYS A 94 5.00 46.47 7.08
CA LYS A 94 5.76 45.38 6.44
C LYS A 94 6.55 44.55 7.44
N LYS A 95 7.13 45.20 8.46
CA LYS A 95 7.88 44.52 9.53
C LYS A 95 6.99 43.73 10.51
N VAL A 96 5.71 44.10 10.63
CA VAL A 96 4.74 43.40 11.51
C VAL A 96 4.12 42.18 10.81
N MET A 97 4.05 42.20 9.48
CA MET A 97 3.49 41.10 8.67
C MET A 97 4.52 40.02 8.29
N ALA A 98 5.80 40.27 8.54
CA ALA A 98 6.92 39.41 8.17
C ALA A 98 7.38 38.49 9.31
#